data_AF-S4MLZ4-F1
#
_entry.id   AF-S4MLZ4-F1
#
_cell.length_a   1.000
_cell.length_b   1.000
_cell.length_c   1.000
_cell.angle_alpha   90.00
_cell.angle_beta   90.00
_cell.angle_gamma   90.00
#
_symmetry.space_group_name_H-M   'P 1'
#
loop_
_entity.id
_entity.type
_entity.pdbx_description
1 polymer ?
#
loop_
_entity_poly.entity_id
_entity_poly.type
_entity_poly.pdbx_seq_one_letter_code
_entity_poly.pdbx_strand_id
1 'polypeptide(L)'
;MWQYCEATGDTEYLHTKGAEMLLQIGRFWADLADFDPGTGRYRIRGVVGPDEYHDGYPGAARPGLDDNTYTNVTAAWVLTRALDLLRRLPAWRREELFERVRLGGDELPKWEEVSRRLRVPFHQGVISQFEGYDDLADLDWDAYRARYDSIRRLDRILEAEGDTVTRYKASKQADVLMLGYLFSPAELRDLFRRLGYDLDDEVWRRTVDYYLQRTSHGSTLSGLVHGLVLARARRAEAWKYVQEALQADIADIQGGTTGEGIHLGAMAGTLDLVQRGLTGLETREDALWLDPVPLPALSEYGFSLRYRGHWGVAVRRRRGQLEIGVPDSEESPIRVVLADRAVTVAPGETCTLELPMS
;
A
#
# COMPACT_ATOMS: atom_id res chain seq x y z
N MET A 1 -9.56 -9.04 1.72
CA MET A 1 -9.74 -10.43 2.17
C MET A 1 -8.78 -10.74 3.32
N TRP A 2 -7.46 -10.83 3.11
CA TRP A 2 -6.53 -11.17 4.20
C TRP A 2 -6.64 -10.24 5.42
N GLN A 3 -6.58 -8.94 5.18
CA GLN A 3 -6.74 -7.91 6.23
C GLN A 3 -8.10 -7.98 6.95
N TYR A 4 -9.15 -8.41 6.25
CA TYR A 4 -10.45 -8.63 6.89
C TYR A 4 -10.35 -9.76 7.92
N CYS A 5 -9.78 -10.90 7.55
CA CYS A 5 -9.65 -12.04 8.45
C CYS A 5 -8.71 -11.75 9.64
N GLU A 6 -7.62 -11.02 9.42
CA GLU A 6 -6.73 -10.60 10.51
C GLU A 6 -7.43 -9.65 11.50
N ALA A 7 -8.26 -8.74 10.99
CA ALA A 7 -9.02 -7.80 11.82
C ALA A 7 -10.20 -8.44 12.57
N THR A 8 -10.92 -9.38 11.94
CA THR A 8 -12.13 -9.97 12.51
C THR A 8 -11.90 -11.29 13.23
N GLY A 9 -10.81 -12.00 12.94
CA GLY A 9 -10.61 -13.38 13.38
C GLY A 9 -11.53 -14.38 12.68
N ASP A 10 -12.16 -14.01 11.55
CA ASP A 10 -13.10 -14.86 10.81
C ASP A 10 -12.39 -16.00 10.07
N THR A 11 -12.06 -17.04 10.84
CA THR A 11 -11.41 -18.26 10.34
C THR A 11 -12.34 -19.11 9.49
N GLU A 12 -13.66 -19.02 9.69
CA GLU A 12 -14.64 -19.74 8.87
C GLU A 12 -14.58 -19.23 7.43
N TYR A 13 -14.67 -17.90 7.23
CA TYR A 13 -14.52 -17.30 5.92
C TYR A 13 -13.12 -17.55 5.34
N LEU A 14 -12.07 -17.37 6.14
CA LEU A 14 -10.69 -17.57 5.68
C LEU A 14 -10.44 -19.00 5.19
N HIS A 15 -10.88 -20.02 5.91
CA HIS A 15 -10.64 -21.42 5.56
C HIS A 15 -11.57 -21.95 4.46
N THR A 16 -12.59 -21.18 4.09
CA THR A 16 -13.55 -21.55 3.04
C THR A 16 -13.37 -20.69 1.78
N LYS A 17 -14.23 -19.68 1.61
CA LYS A 17 -14.28 -18.82 0.42
C LYS A 17 -13.01 -17.98 0.29
N GLY A 18 -12.48 -17.48 1.41
CA GLY A 18 -11.25 -16.70 1.45
C GLY A 18 -10.05 -17.49 0.92
N ALA A 19 -9.90 -18.75 1.33
CA ALA A 19 -8.83 -19.63 0.87
C ALA A 19 -8.92 -19.89 -0.63
N GLU A 20 -10.10 -20.27 -1.14
CA GLU A 20 -10.32 -20.51 -2.56
C GLU A 20 -9.98 -19.26 -3.39
N MET A 21 -10.48 -18.09 -2.98
CA MET A 21 -10.16 -16.82 -3.65
C MET A 21 -8.65 -16.52 -3.63
N LEU A 22 -8.00 -16.67 -2.47
CA LEU A 22 -6.56 -16.39 -2.35
C LEU A 22 -5.72 -17.29 -3.24
N LEU A 23 -6.04 -18.59 -3.30
CA LEU A 23 -5.33 -19.56 -4.14
C LEU A 23 -5.52 -19.27 -5.63
N GLN A 24 -6.73 -18.92 -6.07
CA GLN A 24 -6.96 -18.60 -7.49
C GLN A 24 -6.26 -17.29 -7.90
N ILE A 25 -6.24 -16.27 -7.02
CA ILE A 25 -5.47 -15.04 -7.29
C ILE A 25 -3.97 -15.34 -7.28
N GLY A 26 -3.49 -16.19 -6.37
CA GLY A 26 -2.10 -16.66 -6.35
C GLY A 26 -1.72 -17.38 -7.65
N ARG A 27 -2.55 -18.33 -8.11
CA ARG A 27 -2.37 -19.01 -9.40
C ARG A 27 -2.28 -18.04 -10.55
N PHE A 28 -3.21 -17.08 -10.63
CA PHE A 28 -3.19 -16.04 -11.67
C PHE A 28 -1.84 -15.31 -11.74
N TRP A 29 -1.32 -14.86 -10.59
CA TRP A 29 -0.03 -14.15 -10.58
C TRP A 29 1.16 -15.05 -10.91
N ALA A 30 1.16 -16.29 -10.42
CA ALA A 30 2.22 -17.24 -10.73
C ALA A 30 2.22 -17.64 -12.21
N ASP A 31 1.05 -17.72 -12.85
CA ASP A 31 0.93 -18.08 -14.26
C ASP A 31 1.23 -16.92 -15.20
N LEU A 32 1.01 -15.68 -14.76
CA LEU A 32 1.41 -14.49 -15.49
C LEU A 32 2.94 -14.23 -15.44
N ALA A 33 3.64 -14.86 -14.50
CA ALA A 33 5.07 -14.66 -14.28
C ALA A 33 5.92 -15.62 -15.12
N ASP A 34 6.73 -15.07 -16.02
CA ASP A 34 7.66 -15.82 -16.86
C ASP A 34 9.08 -15.77 -16.31
N PHE A 35 9.77 -16.91 -16.26
CA PHE A 35 11.18 -16.94 -15.88
C PHE A 35 12.06 -16.38 -17.01
N ASP A 36 12.89 -15.40 -16.69
CA ASP A 36 13.92 -14.85 -17.57
C ASP A 36 15.30 -15.42 -17.17
N PRO A 37 15.88 -16.34 -17.96
CA PRO A 37 17.19 -16.91 -17.68
C PRO A 37 18.33 -15.89 -17.68
N GLY A 38 18.20 -14.78 -18.42
CA GLY A 38 19.24 -13.76 -18.53
C GLY A 38 19.43 -12.98 -17.23
N THR A 39 18.33 -12.69 -16.53
CA THR A 39 18.35 -12.01 -15.23
C THR A 39 18.26 -12.98 -14.05
N GLY A 40 17.91 -14.25 -14.30
CA GLY A 40 17.64 -15.23 -13.26
C GLY A 40 16.43 -14.83 -12.40
N ARG A 41 15.47 -14.10 -12.96
CA ARG A 41 14.31 -13.56 -12.25
C ARG A 41 13.03 -13.82 -13.02
N TYR A 42 11.91 -13.82 -12.31
CA TYR A 42 10.58 -13.86 -12.93
C TYR A 42 10.16 -12.45 -13.32
N ARG A 43 9.46 -12.35 -14.44
CA ARG A 43 9.00 -11.08 -15.01
C ARG A 43 7.50 -11.15 -15.24
N ILE A 44 6.80 -10.09 -14.85
CA ILE A 44 5.38 -9.89 -15.15
C ILE A 44 5.34 -8.76 -16.18
N ARG A 45 4.75 -9.04 -17.34
CA ARG A 45 4.80 -8.16 -18.52
C ARG A 45 3.41 -7.75 -18.96
N GLY A 46 3.35 -6.62 -19.66
CA GLY A 46 2.11 -6.12 -20.25
C GLY A 46 1.08 -5.67 -19.21
N VAL A 47 1.53 -5.09 -18.09
CA VAL A 47 0.65 -4.63 -17.00
C VAL A 47 0.59 -3.11 -16.91
N VAL A 48 -0.44 -2.58 -16.25
CA VAL A 48 -0.54 -1.16 -15.91
C VAL A 48 -0.55 -1.04 -14.40
N GLY A 49 0.33 -0.19 -13.87
CA GLY A 49 0.39 0.08 -12.43
C GLY A 49 -0.70 1.06 -11.98
N PRO A 50 -0.72 1.46 -10.69
CA PRO A 50 -1.60 2.51 -10.21
C PRO A 50 -1.49 3.83 -10.98
N ASP A 51 -0.31 4.18 -11.50
CA ASP A 51 -0.15 5.38 -12.30
C ASP A 51 -0.60 5.18 -13.77
N GLU A 52 -1.84 5.57 -14.03
CA GLU A 52 -2.51 5.41 -15.32
C GLU A 52 -1.98 6.32 -16.43
N TYR A 53 -1.04 7.23 -16.16
CA TYR A 53 -0.37 7.97 -17.24
C TYR A 53 0.53 7.06 -18.08
N HIS A 54 0.97 5.94 -17.52
CA HIS A 54 1.80 4.97 -18.22
C HIS A 54 0.99 3.69 -18.45
N ASP A 55 0.31 3.65 -19.59
CA ASP A 55 -0.42 2.46 -20.07
C ASP A 55 0.37 1.66 -21.12
N GLY A 56 1.59 2.09 -21.47
CA GLY A 56 2.52 1.45 -22.39
C GLY A 56 3.79 2.29 -22.60
N TYR A 57 4.78 1.72 -23.29
CA TYR A 57 6.01 2.43 -23.63
C TYR A 57 5.80 3.46 -24.76
N PRO A 58 6.59 4.55 -24.80
CA PRO A 58 6.52 5.53 -25.88
C PRO A 58 6.62 4.89 -27.28
N GLY A 59 5.60 5.08 -28.10
CA GLY A 59 5.55 4.57 -29.48
C GLY A 59 5.37 3.05 -29.58
N ALA A 60 5.10 2.33 -28.49
CA ALA A 60 4.82 0.90 -28.55
C ALA A 60 3.49 0.61 -29.25
N ALA A 61 3.48 -0.47 -30.05
CA ALA A 61 2.29 -0.91 -30.77
C ALA A 61 1.27 -1.65 -29.89
N ARG A 62 1.67 -2.03 -28.66
CA ARG A 62 0.83 -2.76 -27.70
C ARG A 62 0.90 -2.05 -26.34
N PRO A 63 -0.21 -2.01 -25.59
CA PRO A 63 -0.22 -1.48 -24.24
C PRO A 63 0.49 -2.43 -23.27
N GLY A 64 0.77 -1.89 -22.10
CA GLY A 64 1.35 -2.56 -20.96
C GLY A 64 2.84 -2.31 -20.79
N LEU A 65 3.26 -2.38 -19.53
CA LEU A 65 4.60 -2.16 -19.05
C LEU A 65 5.15 -3.46 -18.48
N ASP A 66 6.46 -3.60 -18.52
CA ASP A 66 7.15 -4.71 -17.88
C ASP A 66 7.55 -4.34 -16.45
N ASP A 67 7.40 -5.30 -15.54
CA ASP A 67 7.95 -5.29 -14.20
C ASP A 67 7.60 -4.04 -13.38
N ASN A 68 6.34 -3.59 -13.45
CA ASN A 68 5.85 -2.55 -12.58
C ASN A 68 6.05 -2.96 -11.10
N THR A 69 6.77 -2.13 -10.34
CA THR A 69 7.20 -2.49 -8.99
C THR A 69 6.03 -2.70 -8.04
N TYR A 70 5.00 -1.86 -8.12
CA TYR A 70 3.79 -2.03 -7.31
C TYR A 70 3.16 -3.41 -7.57
N THR A 71 2.97 -3.75 -8.84
CA THR A 71 2.40 -5.04 -9.27
C THR A 71 3.25 -6.21 -8.79
N ASN A 72 4.57 -6.18 -9.02
CA ASN A 72 5.44 -7.30 -8.68
C ASN A 72 5.56 -7.52 -7.17
N VAL A 73 5.67 -6.44 -6.37
CA VAL A 73 5.74 -6.55 -4.91
C VAL A 73 4.41 -7.05 -4.32
N THR A 74 3.27 -6.56 -4.81
CA THR A 74 1.95 -7.02 -4.33
C THR A 74 1.64 -8.45 -4.77
N ALA A 75 2.03 -8.86 -5.98
CA ALA A 75 1.96 -10.25 -6.43
C ALA A 75 2.78 -11.18 -5.53
N ALA A 76 4.02 -10.79 -5.19
CA ALA A 76 4.85 -11.54 -4.26
C ALA A 76 4.21 -11.65 -2.87
N TRP A 77 3.60 -10.57 -2.37
CA TRP A 77 2.85 -10.59 -1.12
C TRP A 77 1.67 -11.57 -1.18
N VAL A 78 0.85 -11.55 -2.23
CA VAL A 78 -0.28 -12.47 -2.40
C VAL A 78 0.17 -13.93 -2.39
N LEU A 79 1.22 -14.26 -3.18
CA LEU A 79 1.78 -15.61 -3.23
C LEU A 79 2.28 -16.05 -1.85
N THR A 80 2.94 -15.15 -1.12
CA THR A 80 3.42 -15.41 0.25
C THR A 80 2.27 -15.72 1.19
N ARG A 81 1.21 -14.90 1.18
CA ARG A 81 0.01 -15.11 2.01
C ARG A 81 -0.74 -16.39 1.65
N ALA A 82 -0.81 -16.75 0.36
CA ALA A 82 -1.38 -18.01 -0.10
C ALA A 82 -0.63 -19.21 0.49
N LEU A 83 0.70 -19.18 0.42
CA LEU A 83 1.56 -20.23 0.98
C LEU A 83 1.45 -20.31 2.51
N ASP A 84 1.41 -19.17 3.20
CA ASP A 84 1.25 -19.09 4.65
C ASP A 84 -0.11 -19.65 5.10
N LEU A 85 -1.18 -19.33 4.38
CA LEU A 85 -2.51 -19.89 4.62
C LEU A 85 -2.49 -21.42 4.52
N LEU A 86 -1.92 -21.94 3.43
CA LEU A 86 -1.84 -23.38 3.22
C LEU A 86 -1.08 -24.05 4.37
N ARG A 87 0.05 -23.50 4.81
CA ARG A 87 0.82 -24.01 5.96
C ARG A 87 0.00 -24.07 7.25
N ARG A 88 -0.86 -23.08 7.49
CA ARG A 88 -1.71 -22.99 8.70
C ARG A 88 -2.97 -23.85 8.64
N LEU A 89 -3.47 -24.18 7.45
CA LEU A 89 -4.68 -24.99 7.30
C LEU A 89 -4.48 -26.42 7.84
N PRO A 90 -5.50 -27.00 8.52
CA PRO A 90 -5.52 -28.43 8.84
C PRO A 90 -5.35 -29.29 7.58
N ALA A 91 -4.67 -30.43 7.70
CA ALA A 91 -4.35 -31.30 6.57
C ALA A 91 -5.59 -31.70 5.74
N TRP A 92 -6.65 -32.16 6.41
CA TRP A 92 -7.90 -32.55 5.77
C TRP A 92 -8.54 -31.40 4.97
N ARG A 93 -8.46 -30.16 5.47
CA ARG A 93 -9.03 -28.99 4.82
C ARG A 93 -8.19 -28.55 3.63
N ARG A 94 -6.87 -28.68 3.73
CA ARG A 94 -5.92 -28.44 2.65
C ARG A 94 -6.16 -29.41 1.49
N GLU A 95 -6.33 -30.70 1.79
CA GLU A 95 -6.62 -31.74 0.79
C GLU A 95 -7.94 -31.47 0.06
N GLU A 96 -9.02 -31.21 0.79
CA GLU A 96 -10.32 -30.85 0.20
C GLU A 96 -10.21 -29.61 -0.71
N LEU A 97 -9.45 -28.60 -0.29
CA LEU A 97 -9.25 -27.40 -1.07
C LEU A 97 -8.45 -27.67 -2.35
N PHE A 98 -7.41 -28.51 -2.28
CA PHE A 98 -6.60 -28.90 -3.44
C PHE A 98 -7.44 -29.64 -4.48
N GLU A 99 -8.30 -30.56 -4.06
CA GLU A 99 -9.24 -31.26 -4.96
C GLU A 99 -10.22 -30.29 -5.61
N ARG A 100 -10.81 -29.39 -4.81
CA ARG A 100 -11.80 -28.42 -5.28
C ARG A 100 -11.24 -27.44 -6.31
N VAL A 101 -10.07 -26.86 -6.05
CA VAL A 101 -9.42 -25.89 -6.96
C VAL A 101 -8.55 -26.55 -8.02
N ARG A 102 -8.42 -27.89 -7.97
CA ARG A 102 -7.56 -28.72 -8.83
C ARG A 102 -6.13 -28.20 -8.82
N LEU A 103 -5.54 -28.08 -7.63
CA LEU A 103 -4.18 -27.58 -7.45
C LEU A 103 -3.17 -28.67 -7.83
N GLY A 104 -2.31 -28.37 -8.80
CA GLY A 104 -1.20 -29.23 -9.23
C GLY A 104 -0.08 -29.30 -8.18
N GLY A 105 0.66 -30.41 -8.15
CA GLY A 105 1.75 -30.62 -7.18
C GLY A 105 2.97 -29.71 -7.40
N ASP A 106 3.14 -29.20 -8.62
CA ASP A 106 4.22 -28.32 -9.06
C ASP A 106 3.89 -26.82 -8.92
N GLU A 107 2.61 -26.47 -8.71
CA GLU A 107 2.19 -25.08 -8.54
C GLU A 107 2.83 -24.45 -7.30
N LEU A 108 2.81 -25.13 -6.15
CA LEU A 108 3.34 -24.55 -4.90
C LEU A 108 4.84 -24.28 -4.92
N PRO A 109 5.71 -25.20 -5.41
CA PRO A 109 7.11 -24.88 -5.67
C PRO A 109 7.29 -23.67 -6.59
N LYS A 110 6.54 -23.59 -7.71
CA LYS A 110 6.58 -22.43 -8.61
C LYS A 110 6.19 -21.14 -7.89
N TRP A 111 5.14 -21.15 -7.07
CA TRP A 111 4.69 -19.98 -6.31
C TRP A 111 5.76 -19.50 -5.32
N GLU A 112 6.44 -20.43 -4.64
CA GLU A 112 7.54 -20.12 -3.73
C GLU A 112 8.71 -19.47 -4.50
N GLU A 113 9.07 -19.99 -5.68
CA GLU A 113 10.12 -19.41 -6.53
C GLU A 113 9.74 -18.01 -7.05
N VAL A 114 8.55 -17.85 -7.63
CA VAL A 114 8.05 -16.57 -8.16
C VAL A 114 8.04 -15.51 -7.07
N SER A 115 7.48 -15.83 -5.90
CA SER A 115 7.39 -14.89 -4.77
C SER A 115 8.73 -14.41 -4.21
N ARG A 116 9.85 -15.07 -4.57
CA ARG A 116 11.20 -14.72 -4.16
C ARG A 116 12.05 -14.09 -5.26
N ARG A 117 11.64 -14.25 -6.52
CA ARG A 117 12.48 -13.94 -7.68
C ARG A 117 11.82 -13.02 -8.68
N LEU A 118 10.64 -12.46 -8.39
CA LEU A 118 10.06 -11.40 -9.21
C LEU A 118 11.03 -10.21 -9.34
N ARG A 119 11.09 -9.64 -10.53
CA ARG A 119 11.92 -8.49 -10.89
C ARG A 119 11.38 -7.23 -10.21
N VAL A 120 12.27 -6.43 -9.64
CA VAL A 120 11.99 -5.06 -9.17
C VAL A 120 13.09 -4.20 -9.76
N PRO A 121 12.77 -3.28 -10.69
CA PRO A 121 13.76 -2.41 -11.30
C PRO A 121 14.20 -1.30 -10.34
N PHE A 122 15.45 -0.87 -10.47
CA PHE A 122 16.05 0.24 -9.73
C PHE A 122 16.87 1.10 -10.69
N HIS A 123 16.86 2.41 -10.49
CA HIS A 123 17.69 3.35 -11.25
C HIS A 123 18.18 4.45 -10.32
N GLN A 124 19.40 4.96 -10.53
CA GLN A 124 19.95 6.10 -9.77
C GLN A 124 19.82 5.98 -8.23
N GLY A 125 19.85 4.76 -7.68
CA GLY A 125 19.67 4.51 -6.24
C GLY A 125 18.25 4.78 -5.71
N VAL A 126 17.24 4.69 -6.57
CA VAL A 126 15.81 4.67 -6.20
C VAL A 126 15.13 3.44 -6.81
N ILE A 127 13.96 3.10 -6.27
CA ILE A 127 13.11 2.07 -6.84
C ILE A 127 12.45 2.62 -8.12
N SER A 128 12.63 1.93 -9.24
CA SER A 128 11.99 2.31 -10.50
C SER A 128 10.53 1.91 -10.52
N GLN A 129 9.68 2.69 -11.19
CA GLN A 129 8.24 2.42 -11.27
C GLN A 129 7.95 1.18 -12.11
N PHE A 130 8.68 1.01 -13.21
CA PHE A 130 8.64 -0.13 -14.12
C PHE A 130 9.98 -0.22 -14.88
N GLU A 131 10.18 -1.31 -15.62
CA GLU A 131 11.41 -1.52 -16.39
C GLU A 131 11.51 -0.46 -17.50
N GLY A 132 12.62 0.30 -17.56
CA GLY A 132 12.84 1.36 -18.56
C GLY A 132 12.22 2.73 -18.22
N TYR A 133 11.68 2.93 -17.01
CA TYR A 133 11.17 4.25 -16.59
C TYR A 133 12.26 5.34 -16.62
N ASP A 134 13.52 4.97 -16.36
CA ASP A 134 14.65 5.89 -16.34
C ASP A 134 15.08 6.41 -17.72
N ASP A 135 14.70 5.69 -18.77
CA ASP A 135 14.91 6.09 -20.17
C ASP A 135 13.91 7.16 -20.64
N LEU A 136 12.83 7.40 -19.89
CA LEU A 136 11.87 8.45 -20.20
C LEU A 136 12.47 9.85 -20.02
N ALA A 137 11.93 10.81 -20.77
CA ALA A 137 12.37 12.20 -20.68
C ALA A 137 12.00 12.83 -19.33
N ASP A 138 12.81 13.73 -18.81
CA ASP A 138 12.38 14.58 -17.69
C ASP A 138 11.46 15.69 -18.22
N LEU A 139 10.36 15.95 -17.50
CA LEU A 139 9.47 17.08 -17.76
C LEU A 139 10.01 18.33 -17.06
N ASP A 140 9.94 19.49 -17.72
CA ASP A 140 10.22 20.78 -17.07
C ASP A 140 9.06 21.20 -16.15
N TRP A 141 9.00 20.59 -14.96
CA TRP A 141 7.94 20.80 -13.99
C TRP A 141 7.76 22.26 -13.59
N ASP A 142 8.86 23.01 -13.48
CA ASP A 142 8.81 24.41 -13.04
C ASP A 142 8.23 25.30 -14.12
N ALA A 143 8.59 25.07 -15.40
CA ALA A 143 7.96 25.77 -16.51
C ALA A 143 6.45 25.48 -16.60
N TYR A 144 6.03 24.22 -16.44
CA TYR A 144 4.61 23.87 -16.47
C TYR A 144 3.85 24.46 -15.28
N ARG A 145 4.41 24.42 -14.06
CA ARG A 145 3.80 25.05 -12.87
C ARG A 145 3.72 26.57 -12.97
N ALA A 146 4.65 27.21 -13.68
CA ALA A 146 4.61 28.65 -13.91
C ALA A 146 3.60 29.06 -15.00
N ARG A 147 3.38 28.18 -15.99
CA ARG A 147 2.52 28.45 -17.14
C ARG A 147 1.05 28.11 -16.92
N TYR A 148 0.75 27.10 -16.11
CA TYR A 148 -0.60 26.60 -15.88
C TYR A 148 -1.02 26.76 -14.41
N ASP A 149 -2.23 27.26 -14.18
CA ASP A 149 -2.80 27.39 -12.83
C ASP A 149 -2.92 26.04 -12.10
N SER A 150 -3.12 24.95 -12.86
CA SER A 150 -3.18 23.59 -12.34
C SER A 150 -2.58 22.60 -13.35
N ILE A 151 -1.75 21.69 -12.84
CA ILE A 151 -1.14 20.62 -13.62
C ILE A 151 -1.80 19.24 -13.37
N ARG A 152 -2.92 19.19 -12.63
CA ARG A 152 -3.60 17.92 -12.30
C ARG A 152 -4.04 17.13 -13.53
N ARG A 153 -4.37 17.84 -14.61
CA ARG A 153 -4.72 17.25 -15.91
C ARG A 153 -3.57 17.35 -16.90
N LEU A 154 -2.38 16.94 -16.46
CA LEU A 154 -1.16 16.94 -17.27
C LEU A 154 -1.33 16.19 -18.59
N ASP A 155 -2.13 15.11 -18.57
CA ASP A 155 -2.58 14.37 -19.74
C ASP A 155 -3.19 15.28 -20.81
N ARG A 156 -4.18 16.09 -20.44
CA ARG A 156 -4.87 17.02 -21.35
C ARG A 156 -4.00 18.19 -21.78
N ILE A 157 -3.13 18.66 -20.89
CA ILE A 157 -2.21 19.75 -21.19
C ILE A 157 -1.26 19.32 -22.30
N LEU A 158 -0.58 18.17 -22.13
CA LEU A 158 0.36 17.65 -23.12
C LEU A 158 -0.34 17.27 -24.43
N GLU A 159 -1.53 16.67 -24.35
CA GLU A 159 -2.34 16.37 -25.55
C GLU A 159 -2.65 17.63 -26.36
N ALA A 160 -3.04 18.73 -25.71
CA ALA A 160 -3.30 20.01 -26.37
C ALA A 160 -2.05 20.64 -27.02
N GLU A 161 -0.85 20.23 -26.58
CA GLU A 161 0.43 20.62 -27.15
C GLU A 161 0.93 19.65 -28.24
N GLY A 162 0.14 18.62 -28.57
CA GLY A 162 0.50 17.59 -29.54
C GLY A 162 1.51 16.57 -28.99
N ASP A 163 1.59 16.43 -27.67
CA ASP A 163 2.50 15.54 -26.96
C ASP A 163 1.73 14.53 -26.09
N THR A 164 2.44 13.62 -25.42
CA THR A 164 1.85 12.60 -24.55
C THR A 164 2.66 12.40 -23.28
N VAL A 165 1.96 12.21 -22.16
CA VAL A 165 2.55 12.04 -20.83
C VAL A 165 3.41 10.79 -20.70
N THR A 166 3.13 9.74 -21.48
CA THR A 166 3.87 8.46 -21.47
C THR A 166 5.35 8.61 -21.80
N ARG A 167 5.76 9.71 -22.46
CA ARG A 167 7.15 10.02 -22.82
C ARG A 167 7.98 10.54 -21.66
N TYR A 168 7.34 10.93 -20.55
CA TYR A 168 7.98 11.67 -19.48
C TYR A 168 7.98 10.88 -18.18
N LYS A 169 8.98 11.15 -17.33
CA LYS A 169 9.02 10.73 -15.92
C LYS A 169 7.98 11.52 -15.10
N ALA A 170 6.70 11.27 -15.36
CA ALA A 170 5.59 12.01 -14.79
C ALA A 170 4.41 11.11 -14.41
N SER A 171 4.00 11.17 -13.14
CA SER A 171 2.97 10.29 -12.58
C SER A 171 1.68 11.05 -12.26
N LYS A 172 0.54 10.41 -12.54
CA LYS A 172 -0.81 10.89 -12.18
C LYS A 172 -1.02 10.84 -10.68
N GLN A 173 -0.62 9.73 -10.08
CA GLN A 173 -0.82 9.39 -8.67
C GLN A 173 0.32 8.50 -8.16
N ALA A 174 0.30 8.17 -6.87
CA ALA A 174 1.30 7.30 -6.27
C ALA A 174 1.25 5.89 -6.88
N ASP A 175 2.41 5.42 -7.37
CA ASP A 175 2.61 4.04 -7.85
C ASP A 175 3.55 3.29 -6.91
N VAL A 176 4.86 3.50 -7.00
CA VAL A 176 5.84 2.94 -6.04
C VAL A 176 5.52 3.37 -4.61
N LEU A 177 5.14 4.64 -4.43
CA LEU A 177 4.80 5.18 -3.10
C LEU A 177 3.53 4.56 -2.51
N MET A 178 2.68 3.95 -3.34
CA MET A 178 1.51 3.21 -2.85
C MET A 178 1.93 2.00 -2.00
N LEU A 179 3.12 1.45 -2.21
CA LEU A 179 3.65 0.37 -1.36
C LEU A 179 3.85 0.82 0.09
N GLY A 180 4.31 2.05 0.31
CA GLY A 180 4.44 2.63 1.66
C GLY A 180 3.11 3.04 2.29
N TYR A 181 2.04 3.10 1.50
CA TYR A 181 0.68 3.24 2.01
C TYR A 181 0.07 1.89 2.41
N LEU A 182 0.35 0.84 1.64
CA LEU A 182 -0.19 -0.51 1.87
C LEU A 182 0.52 -1.26 3.01
N PHE A 183 1.84 -1.11 3.11
CA PHE A 183 2.68 -1.90 4.00
C PHE A 183 3.39 -1.01 5.02
N SER A 184 3.50 -1.48 6.25
CA SER A 184 4.36 -0.84 7.25
C SER A 184 5.83 -0.88 6.78
N PRO A 185 6.70 0.04 7.25
CA PRO A 185 8.11 0.03 6.85
C PRO A 185 8.79 -1.34 7.09
N ALA A 186 8.48 -2.01 8.19
CA ALA A 186 9.01 -3.34 8.48
C ALA A 186 8.53 -4.39 7.46
N GLU A 187 7.22 -4.46 7.19
CA GLU A 187 6.66 -5.43 6.24
C GLU A 187 7.19 -5.17 4.81
N LEU A 188 7.30 -3.91 4.40
CA LEU A 188 7.83 -3.57 3.09
C LEU A 188 9.30 -4.01 2.94
N ARG A 189 10.13 -3.79 3.96
CA ARG A 189 11.51 -4.29 3.97
C ARG A 189 11.58 -5.81 3.90
N ASP A 190 10.70 -6.51 4.62
CA ASP A 190 10.64 -7.97 4.60
C ASP A 190 10.21 -8.51 3.23
N LEU A 191 9.29 -7.83 2.53
CA LEU A 191 8.90 -8.16 1.15
C LEU A 191 10.06 -7.97 0.17
N PHE A 192 10.77 -6.84 0.23
CA PHE A 192 11.95 -6.61 -0.61
C PHE A 192 13.03 -7.65 -0.34
N ARG A 193 13.30 -7.97 0.94
CA ARG A 193 14.26 -9.01 1.32
C ARG A 193 13.85 -10.38 0.78
N ARG A 194 12.56 -10.72 0.86
CA ARG A 194 12.03 -11.96 0.28
C ARG A 194 12.29 -12.04 -1.23
N LEU A 195 12.13 -10.92 -1.93
CA LEU A 195 12.41 -10.76 -3.36
C LEU A 195 13.92 -10.71 -3.70
N GLY A 196 14.79 -10.78 -2.69
CA GLY A 196 16.24 -10.71 -2.86
C GLY A 196 16.73 -9.30 -3.20
N TYR A 197 16.14 -8.28 -2.59
CA TYR A 197 16.59 -6.89 -2.66
C TYR A 197 16.71 -6.29 -1.26
N ASP A 198 17.67 -5.39 -1.08
CA ASP A 198 17.80 -4.61 0.14
C ASP A 198 17.01 -3.30 0.01
N LEU A 199 16.12 -3.05 0.97
CA LEU A 199 15.43 -1.79 1.12
C LEU A 199 15.77 -1.22 2.50
N ASP A 200 16.51 -0.13 2.52
CA ASP A 200 16.78 0.63 3.73
C ASP A 200 16.05 1.98 3.73
N ASP A 201 16.18 2.71 4.83
CA ASP A 201 15.55 4.03 4.98
C ASP A 201 16.09 5.08 4.02
N GLU A 202 17.35 4.95 3.59
CA GLU A 202 17.94 5.89 2.66
C GLU A 202 17.36 5.71 1.26
N VAL A 203 17.31 4.47 0.75
CA VAL A 203 16.70 4.12 -0.54
C VAL A 203 15.23 4.50 -0.54
N TRP A 204 14.50 4.19 0.53
CA TRP A 204 13.09 4.56 0.62
C TRP A 204 12.91 6.09 0.61
N ARG A 205 13.68 6.84 1.42
CA ARG A 205 13.60 8.31 1.44
C ARG A 205 13.95 8.92 0.08
N ARG A 206 15.00 8.44 -0.59
CA ARG A 206 15.36 8.90 -1.94
C ARG A 206 14.26 8.62 -2.95
N THR A 207 13.62 7.45 -2.85
CA THR A 207 12.47 7.08 -3.68
C THR A 207 11.29 8.01 -3.46
N VAL A 208 10.95 8.31 -2.19
CA VAL A 208 9.92 9.29 -1.82
C VAL A 208 10.22 10.67 -2.44
N ASP A 209 11.45 11.17 -2.23
CA ASP A 209 11.88 12.48 -2.74
C ASP A 209 11.81 12.54 -4.28
N TYR A 210 12.18 11.45 -4.95
CA TYR A 210 12.20 11.35 -6.40
C TYR A 210 10.79 11.45 -7.02
N TYR A 211 9.82 10.71 -6.48
CA TYR A 211 8.45 10.69 -7.02
C TYR A 211 7.59 11.87 -6.56
N LEU A 212 7.88 12.48 -5.40
CA LEU A 212 7.23 13.72 -4.97
C LEU A 212 7.41 14.85 -5.97
N GLN A 213 8.59 14.94 -6.58
CA GLN A 213 8.89 15.99 -7.58
C GLN A 213 8.19 15.73 -8.92
N ARG A 214 7.78 14.48 -9.18
CA ARG A 214 7.32 13.97 -10.47
C ARG A 214 5.84 13.61 -10.52
N THR A 215 5.06 13.99 -9.50
CA THR A 215 3.63 13.67 -9.43
C THR A 215 2.77 14.91 -9.68
N SER A 216 1.81 14.79 -10.62
CA SER A 216 0.87 15.87 -10.97
C SER A 216 -0.32 16.00 -10.00
N HIS A 217 -0.56 14.96 -9.19
CA HIS A 217 -1.72 14.82 -8.29
C HIS A 217 -3.06 14.92 -9.03
N GLY A 218 -3.14 14.27 -10.21
CA GLY A 218 -4.35 14.20 -11.05
C GLY A 218 -5.49 13.37 -10.49
N SER A 219 -5.28 12.67 -9.37
CA SER A 219 -6.28 11.87 -8.67
C SER A 219 -6.45 12.35 -7.23
N THR A 220 -7.68 12.35 -6.73
CA THR A 220 -8.00 12.71 -5.34
C THR A 220 -7.33 11.77 -4.33
N LEU A 221 -7.09 10.51 -4.70
CA LEU A 221 -6.35 9.53 -3.88
C LEU A 221 -4.86 9.86 -3.74
N SER A 222 -4.30 10.63 -4.68
CA SER A 222 -2.86 10.96 -4.67
C SER A 222 -2.48 11.76 -3.42
N GLY A 223 -3.28 12.75 -3.03
CA GLY A 223 -3.03 13.58 -1.85
C GLY A 223 -2.99 12.75 -0.55
N LEU A 224 -3.87 11.76 -0.43
CA LEU A 224 -3.90 10.88 0.74
C LEU A 224 -2.64 10.02 0.88
N VAL A 225 -2.25 9.36 -0.22
CA VAL A 225 -1.08 8.49 -0.22
C VAL A 225 0.19 9.29 0.08
N HIS A 226 0.37 10.43 -0.59
CA HIS A 226 1.52 11.31 -0.35
C HIS A 226 1.49 11.88 1.06
N GLY A 227 0.33 12.32 1.56
CA GLY A 227 0.18 12.80 2.93
C GLY A 227 0.60 11.76 3.97
N LEU A 228 0.22 10.49 3.77
CA LEU A 228 0.61 9.41 4.68
C LEU A 228 2.11 9.08 4.60
N VAL A 229 2.64 8.91 3.38
CA VAL A 229 4.06 8.62 3.16
C VAL A 229 4.93 9.75 3.72
N LEU A 230 4.52 11.00 3.52
CA LEU A 230 5.18 12.18 4.09
C LEU A 230 5.00 12.30 5.60
N ALA A 231 3.88 11.86 6.18
CA ALA A 231 3.73 11.88 7.64
C ALA A 231 4.84 11.06 8.32
N ARG A 232 5.32 10.01 7.65
CA ARG A 232 6.45 9.18 8.09
C ARG A 232 7.82 9.77 7.74
N ALA A 233 7.98 10.31 6.52
CA ALA A 233 9.28 10.80 6.05
C ALA A 233 9.58 12.27 6.41
N ARG A 234 8.58 13.17 6.29
CA ARG A 234 8.70 14.63 6.42
C ARG A 234 7.41 15.27 6.96
N ARG A 235 7.19 15.11 8.27
CA ARG A 235 5.96 15.49 8.99
C ARG A 235 5.43 16.91 8.71
N ALA A 236 6.31 17.88 8.53
CA ALA A 236 5.94 19.28 8.30
C ALA A 236 5.23 19.48 6.94
N GLU A 237 5.59 18.69 5.93
CA GLU A 237 5.02 18.79 4.57
C GLU A 237 3.71 18.00 4.44
N ALA A 238 3.51 16.98 5.28
CA ALA A 238 2.35 16.09 5.23
C ALA A 238 1.01 16.83 5.39
N TRP A 239 0.94 17.83 6.28
CA TRP A 239 -0.33 18.48 6.61
C TRP A 239 -1.01 19.15 5.41
N LYS A 240 -0.22 19.74 4.50
CA LYS A 240 -0.75 20.35 3.28
C LYS A 240 -1.56 19.34 2.45
N TYR A 241 -1.01 18.14 2.26
CA TYR A 241 -1.66 17.08 1.50
C TYR A 241 -2.90 16.53 2.21
N VAL A 242 -2.87 16.47 3.54
CA VAL A 242 -4.03 16.08 4.35
C VAL A 242 -5.17 17.10 4.22
N GLN A 243 -4.87 18.39 4.31
CA GLN A 243 -5.85 19.46 4.14
C GLN A 243 -6.47 19.43 2.74
N GLU A 244 -5.63 19.22 1.72
CA GLU A 244 -6.09 19.09 0.34
C GLU A 244 -7.08 17.94 0.17
N ALA A 245 -6.78 16.76 0.74
CA ALA A 245 -7.69 15.62 0.70
C ALA A 245 -9.02 15.89 1.43
N LEU A 246 -8.98 16.56 2.59
CA LEU A 246 -10.17 16.93 3.37
C LEU A 246 -11.05 17.97 2.65
N GLN A 247 -10.45 18.86 1.87
CA GLN A 247 -11.14 19.92 1.15
C GLN A 247 -11.62 19.49 -0.24
N ALA A 248 -11.26 18.29 -0.71
CA ALA A 248 -11.38 17.90 -2.11
C ALA A 248 -12.79 18.09 -2.68
N ASP A 249 -13.80 17.52 -2.01
CA ASP A 249 -15.20 17.65 -2.41
C ASP A 249 -15.80 19.00 -1.98
N ILE A 250 -15.51 19.46 -0.76
CA ILE A 250 -16.13 20.67 -0.19
C ILE A 250 -15.76 21.93 -0.99
N ALA A 251 -14.53 22.00 -1.49
CA ALA A 251 -14.02 23.13 -2.26
C ALA A 251 -13.91 22.85 -3.77
N ASP A 252 -14.37 21.68 -4.24
CA ASP A 252 -14.29 21.24 -5.64
C ASP A 252 -12.89 21.45 -6.26
N ILE A 253 -11.84 21.00 -5.56
CA ILE A 253 -10.44 21.32 -5.91
C ILE A 253 -9.99 20.73 -7.26
N GLN A 254 -10.71 19.72 -7.76
CA GLN A 254 -10.47 19.10 -9.06
C GLN A 254 -11.14 19.86 -10.21
N GLY A 255 -12.11 20.72 -9.90
CA GLY A 255 -12.83 21.56 -10.85
C GLY A 255 -13.88 20.77 -11.65
N GLY A 256 -15.13 20.83 -11.20
CA GLY A 256 -16.30 20.33 -11.92
C GLY A 256 -16.65 18.86 -11.70
N THR A 257 -15.79 18.08 -11.04
CA THR A 257 -16.05 16.65 -10.79
C THR A 257 -16.96 16.41 -9.60
N THR A 258 -16.98 17.29 -8.59
CA THR A 258 -17.85 17.10 -7.42
C THR A 258 -19.33 17.12 -7.81
N GLY A 259 -19.70 17.90 -8.83
CA GLY A 259 -21.06 17.91 -9.38
C GLY A 259 -21.49 16.58 -10.02
N GLU A 260 -20.53 15.75 -10.43
CA GLU A 260 -20.77 14.41 -11.00
C GLU A 260 -20.90 13.34 -9.89
N GLY A 261 -20.34 13.60 -8.71
CA GLY A 261 -20.43 12.75 -7.52
C GLY A 261 -19.34 13.04 -6.50
N ILE A 262 -19.59 12.69 -5.24
CA ILE A 262 -18.59 12.79 -4.16
C ILE A 262 -17.49 11.72 -4.34
N HIS A 263 -16.27 12.06 -3.95
CA HIS A 263 -15.12 11.17 -4.07
C HIS A 263 -15.02 10.23 -2.86
N LEU A 264 -15.85 9.17 -2.84
CA LEU A 264 -15.94 8.21 -1.73
C LEU A 264 -14.59 7.62 -1.30
N GLY A 265 -13.68 7.35 -2.25
CA GLY A 265 -12.33 6.86 -1.95
C GLY A 265 -11.49 7.87 -1.17
N ALA A 266 -11.60 9.16 -1.51
CA ALA A 266 -10.94 10.23 -0.78
C ALA A 266 -11.55 10.40 0.62
N MET A 267 -12.88 10.40 0.73
CA MET A 267 -13.57 10.47 2.02
C MET A 267 -13.18 9.32 2.97
N ALA A 268 -13.25 8.07 2.49
CA ALA A 268 -12.84 6.92 3.28
C ALA A 268 -11.36 6.98 3.66
N GLY A 269 -10.50 7.40 2.72
CA GLY A 269 -9.07 7.55 2.96
C GLY A 269 -8.73 8.63 4.01
N THR A 270 -9.52 9.69 4.15
CA THR A 270 -9.30 10.67 5.24
C THR A 270 -9.57 10.09 6.63
N LEU A 271 -10.51 9.15 6.75
CA LEU A 271 -10.72 8.41 8.01
C LEU A 271 -9.59 7.41 8.25
N ASP A 272 -9.19 6.67 7.21
CA ASP A 272 -8.09 5.72 7.26
C ASP A 272 -6.76 6.39 7.62
N LEU A 273 -6.52 7.61 7.17
CA LEU A 273 -5.37 8.41 7.58
C LEU A 273 -5.28 8.55 9.10
N VAL A 274 -6.39 8.91 9.77
CA VAL A 274 -6.41 9.09 11.22
C VAL A 274 -6.34 7.75 11.95
N GLN A 275 -7.07 6.75 11.46
CA GLN A 275 -7.22 5.45 12.13
C GLN A 275 -6.02 4.53 11.94
N ARG A 276 -5.50 4.43 10.72
CA ARG A 276 -4.44 3.52 10.30
C ARG A 276 -3.14 4.26 10.05
N GLY A 277 -3.21 5.37 9.32
CA GLY A 277 -2.04 6.10 8.88
C GLY A 277 -1.20 6.67 10.02
N LEU A 278 -1.81 7.51 10.86
CA LEU A 278 -1.15 8.22 11.96
C LEU A 278 -0.85 7.34 13.17
N THR A 279 -1.63 6.30 13.41
CA THR A 279 -1.35 5.32 14.49
C THR A 279 -0.38 4.23 14.04
N GLY A 280 -0.19 4.05 12.73
CA GLY A 280 0.45 2.87 12.17
C GLY A 280 -0.28 1.57 12.50
N LEU A 281 -1.61 1.64 12.69
CA LEU A 281 -2.43 0.49 13.06
C LEU A 281 -2.35 -0.58 11.96
N GLU A 282 -1.97 -1.79 12.33
CA GLU A 282 -1.97 -2.95 11.43
C GLU A 282 -2.49 -4.16 12.21
N THR A 283 -3.38 -4.93 11.59
CA THR A 283 -3.85 -6.20 12.15
C THR A 283 -3.01 -7.31 11.54
N ARG A 284 -2.12 -7.91 12.35
CA ARG A 284 -1.21 -8.96 11.88
C ARG A 284 -0.86 -9.91 13.01
N GLU A 285 -0.80 -11.20 12.71
CA GLU A 285 -0.36 -12.26 13.64
C GLU A 285 -1.18 -12.27 14.94
N ASP A 286 -2.50 -12.14 14.78
CA ASP A 286 -3.47 -12.09 15.89
C ASP A 286 -3.14 -10.98 16.92
N ALA A 287 -2.50 -9.89 16.48
CA ALA A 287 -2.19 -8.72 17.28
C ALA A 287 -2.56 -7.39 16.59
N LEU A 288 -2.71 -6.33 17.41
CA LEU A 288 -2.77 -4.94 16.96
C LEU A 288 -1.36 -4.34 16.98
N TRP A 289 -0.76 -4.18 15.81
CA TRP A 289 0.51 -3.48 15.65
C TRP A 289 0.27 -1.99 15.54
N LEU A 290 1.13 -1.20 16.19
CA LEU A 290 1.07 0.24 16.23
C LEU A 290 2.47 0.80 16.00
N ASP A 291 2.57 1.75 15.07
CA ASP A 291 3.77 2.53 14.82
C ASP A 291 3.36 4.01 14.64
N PRO A 292 3.01 4.68 15.76
CA PRO A 292 2.36 5.98 15.71
C PRO A 292 3.31 7.07 15.21
N VAL A 293 2.80 7.88 14.29
CA VAL A 293 3.51 8.99 13.68
C VAL A 293 2.89 10.31 14.13
N PRO A 294 3.67 11.21 14.75
CA PRO A 294 3.15 12.49 15.20
C PRO A 294 2.87 13.42 14.02
N LEU A 295 1.67 13.98 13.98
CA LEU A 295 1.29 15.06 13.08
C LEU A 295 0.93 16.28 13.93
N PRO A 296 1.74 17.36 13.95
CA PRO A 296 1.55 18.49 14.86
C PRO A 296 0.16 19.13 14.81
N ALA A 297 -0.45 19.19 13.63
CA ALA A 297 -1.79 19.74 13.42
C ALA A 297 -2.92 18.88 14.02
N LEU A 298 -2.66 17.60 14.32
CA LEU A 298 -3.57 16.66 14.98
C LEU A 298 -2.91 16.16 16.28
N SER A 299 -2.76 17.07 17.24
CA SER A 299 -2.06 16.82 18.50
C SER A 299 -2.79 15.84 19.44
N GLU A 300 -4.11 15.75 19.33
CA GLU A 300 -4.94 14.78 20.04
C GLU A 300 -6.07 14.28 19.14
N TYR A 301 -6.31 12.98 19.16
CA TYR A 301 -7.45 12.36 18.48
C TYR A 301 -7.77 11.02 19.14
N GLY A 302 -8.97 10.53 18.91
CA GLY A 302 -9.35 9.19 19.33
C GLY A 302 -10.48 8.64 18.48
N PHE A 303 -10.54 7.32 18.43
CA PHE A 303 -11.55 6.57 17.70
C PHE A 303 -11.77 5.22 18.37
N SER A 304 -12.84 4.55 17.94
CA SER A 304 -13.14 3.19 18.38
C SER A 304 -13.17 2.26 17.18
N LEU A 305 -12.69 1.05 17.37
CA LEU A 305 -12.63 0.02 16.34
C LEU A 305 -13.25 -1.29 16.84
N ARG A 306 -13.61 -2.14 15.87
CA ARG A 306 -13.96 -3.53 16.14
C ARG A 306 -12.78 -4.41 15.79
N TYR A 307 -12.35 -5.25 16.72
CA TYR A 307 -11.24 -6.18 16.51
C TYR A 307 -11.53 -7.52 17.16
N ARG A 308 -11.54 -8.59 16.37
CA ARG A 308 -11.69 -9.98 16.84
C ARG A 308 -12.77 -10.19 17.92
N GLY A 309 -13.99 -9.77 17.62
CA GLY A 309 -15.13 -9.88 18.54
C GLY A 309 -15.31 -8.68 19.48
N HIS A 310 -14.24 -7.98 19.85
CA HIS A 310 -14.32 -6.77 20.69
C HIS A 310 -14.99 -5.62 19.94
N TRP A 311 -16.10 -5.12 20.49
CA TRP A 311 -16.82 -3.96 19.95
C TRP A 311 -16.48 -2.70 20.76
N GLY A 312 -15.74 -1.77 20.14
CA GLY A 312 -15.48 -0.47 20.75
C GLY A 312 -14.10 -0.37 21.41
N VAL A 313 -13.10 -1.11 20.93
CA VAL A 313 -11.70 -0.94 21.34
C VAL A 313 -11.32 0.52 21.10
N ALA A 314 -11.13 1.26 22.19
CA ALA A 314 -10.89 2.70 22.15
C ALA A 314 -9.39 2.96 21.98
N VAL A 315 -9.03 3.71 20.95
CA VAL A 315 -7.67 4.17 20.71
C VAL A 315 -7.66 5.68 20.86
N ARG A 316 -6.86 6.20 21.78
CA ARG A 316 -6.72 7.65 22.00
C ARG A 316 -5.25 8.03 21.98
N ARG A 317 -4.89 8.93 21.06
CA ARG A 317 -3.53 9.45 20.92
C ARG A 317 -3.48 10.86 21.47
N ARG A 318 -2.50 11.11 22.34
CA ARG A 318 -2.12 12.44 22.84
C ARG A 318 -0.62 12.66 22.62
N ARG A 319 -0.13 13.85 22.91
CA ARG A 319 1.31 14.13 22.85
C ARG A 319 2.05 13.20 23.82
N GLY A 320 2.96 12.38 23.27
CA GLY A 320 3.78 11.45 24.04
C GLY A 320 3.05 10.22 24.59
N GLN A 321 1.76 10.04 24.29
CA GLN A 321 0.98 8.95 24.88
C GLN A 321 -0.01 8.33 23.88
N LEU A 322 -0.19 7.02 24.00
CA LEU A 322 -1.20 6.24 23.31
C LEU A 322 -1.97 5.40 24.33
N GLU A 323 -3.27 5.60 24.41
CA GLU A 323 -4.16 4.87 25.29
C GLU A 323 -4.99 3.88 24.49
N ILE A 324 -5.10 2.65 24.99
CA ILE A 324 -5.88 1.56 24.40
C ILE A 324 -6.81 1.02 25.48
N GLY A 325 -8.11 1.25 25.32
CA GLY A 325 -9.15 0.70 26.18
C GLY A 325 -9.82 -0.49 25.51
N VAL A 326 -9.86 -1.64 26.18
CA VAL A 326 -10.59 -2.81 25.72
C VAL A 326 -11.91 -2.90 26.51
N PRO A 327 -13.07 -2.81 25.85
CA PRO A 327 -14.36 -2.97 26.52
C PRO A 327 -14.46 -4.29 27.26
N ASP A 328 -15.25 -4.30 28.34
CA ASP A 328 -15.56 -5.52 29.07
C ASP A 328 -16.30 -6.52 28.16
N SER A 329 -15.84 -7.76 28.12
CA SER A 329 -16.37 -8.83 27.27
C SER A 329 -15.78 -10.19 27.65
N GLU A 330 -16.38 -11.27 27.14
CA GLU A 330 -15.90 -12.66 27.28
C GLU A 330 -14.80 -13.05 26.27
N GLU A 331 -14.33 -12.08 25.48
CA GLU A 331 -13.33 -12.32 24.43
C GLU A 331 -11.91 -12.41 25.01
N SER A 332 -10.98 -12.99 24.23
CA SER A 332 -9.59 -13.10 24.66
C SER A 332 -8.89 -11.73 24.76
N PRO A 333 -7.90 -11.57 25.65
CA PRO A 333 -7.09 -10.36 25.75
C PRO A 333 -6.45 -9.96 24.41
N ILE A 334 -6.37 -8.66 24.15
CA ILE A 334 -5.78 -8.13 22.92
C ILE A 334 -4.27 -7.95 23.13
N ARG A 335 -3.46 -8.58 22.28
CA ARG A 335 -2.03 -8.30 22.18
C ARG A 335 -1.83 -7.04 21.34
N VAL A 336 -1.14 -6.06 21.91
CA VAL A 336 -0.74 -4.81 21.25
C VAL A 336 0.77 -4.81 21.10
N VAL A 337 1.27 -4.50 19.89
CA VAL A 337 2.69 -4.53 19.57
C VAL A 337 3.14 -3.18 19.05
N LEU A 338 4.26 -2.69 19.59
CA LEU A 338 5.02 -1.53 19.11
C LEU A 338 6.40 -2.02 18.65
N ALA A 339 7.17 -1.15 18.00
CA ALA A 339 8.49 -1.49 17.49
C ALA A 339 9.45 -2.02 18.58
N ASP A 340 9.33 -1.55 19.83
CA ASP A 340 10.22 -1.84 20.95
C ASP A 340 9.66 -2.83 21.97
N ARG A 341 8.33 -3.07 21.98
CA ARG A 341 7.66 -3.85 23.03
C ARG A 341 6.31 -4.40 22.61
N ALA A 342 5.81 -5.35 23.38
CA ALA A 342 4.43 -5.84 23.29
C ALA A 342 3.77 -5.82 24.67
N VAL A 343 2.48 -5.50 24.71
CA VAL A 343 1.63 -5.55 25.90
C VAL A 343 0.37 -6.35 25.59
N THR A 344 -0.26 -6.88 26.63
CA THR A 344 -1.56 -7.54 26.52
C THR A 344 -2.54 -6.76 27.38
N VAL A 345 -3.70 -6.42 26.80
CA VAL A 345 -4.75 -5.66 27.48
C VAL A 345 -5.97 -6.56 27.63
N ALA A 346 -6.37 -6.85 28.86
CA ALA A 346 -7.52 -7.71 29.11
C ALA A 346 -8.84 -6.95 28.86
N PRO A 347 -9.95 -7.66 28.61
CA PRO A 347 -11.27 -7.05 28.60
C PRO A 347 -11.53 -6.25 29.89
N GLY A 348 -12.11 -5.06 29.75
CA GLY A 348 -12.37 -4.14 30.88
C GLY A 348 -11.16 -3.30 31.30
N GLU A 349 -9.98 -3.53 30.76
CA GLU A 349 -8.77 -2.78 31.09
C GLU A 349 -8.46 -1.65 30.09
N THR A 350 -7.67 -0.68 30.56
CA THR A 350 -7.10 0.36 29.73
C THR A 350 -5.60 0.42 29.96
N CYS A 351 -4.83 0.43 28.88
CA CYS A 351 -3.38 0.53 28.89
C CYS A 351 -2.95 1.90 28.33
N THR A 352 -2.09 2.61 29.05
CA THR A 352 -1.44 3.83 28.57
C THR A 352 0.01 3.52 28.23
N LEU A 353 0.41 3.84 27.00
CA LEU A 353 1.72 3.59 26.43
C LEU A 353 2.44 4.91 26.21
N GLU A 354 3.61 5.08 26.82
CA GLU A 354 4.48 6.24 26.58
C GLU A 354 5.17 6.13 25.21
N LEU A 355 5.01 7.15 24.38
CA LEU A 355 5.62 7.26 23.06
C LEU A 355 6.84 8.19 23.12
N PRO A 356 7.89 7.94 22.30
CA PRO A 356 9.00 8.87 22.18
C PRO A 356 8.52 10.27 21.86
N MET A 357 9.04 11.26 22.60
CA MET A 357 8.84 12.67 22.28
C MET A 357 9.63 12.98 21.01
N SER A 358 8.91 13.05 19.88
CA SER A 358 9.46 13.32 18.55
C SER A 358 9.79 14.79 18.32
#